data_AF-A0A6G1CGC2-F1
#
_entry.id   AF-A0A6G1CGC2-F1
#
_cell.length_a   1.000
_cell.length_b   1.000
_cell.length_c   1.000
_cell.angle_alpha   90.00
_cell.angle_beta   90.00
_cell.angle_gamma   90.00
#
_symmetry.space_group_name_H-M   'P 1'
#
loop_
_entity.id
_entity.type
_entity.pdbx_description
1 polymer ?
#
loop_
_entity_poly.entity_id
_entity_poly.type
_entity_poly.pdbx_seq_one_letter_code
_entity_poly.pdbx_strand_id
1 'polypeptide(L)' 'VACFGFGAFHVTGLYGPRIYVFDPYELTGKVQAVNPVWGAEGLDPFVSRGIASHHIAV' A
#
# COMPACT_ATOMS: atom_id res chain seq x y z
N VAL A 1 6.50 -12.25 -10.17
CA VAL A 1 5.07 -12.43 -10.54
C VAL A 1 4.14 -12.31 -9.35
N ALA A 2 4.28 -13.14 -8.30
CA ALA A 2 3.42 -13.05 -7.11
C ALA A 2 3.56 -11.70 -6.36
N CYS A 3 4.79 -11.26 -6.13
CA CYS A 3 5.09 -9.98 -5.47
C CYS A 3 4.48 -8.79 -6.24
N PHE A 4 4.88 -8.66 -7.50
CA PHE A 4 4.28 -7.68 -8.42
C PHE A 4 2.76 -7.71 -8.42
N GLY A 5 2.12 -8.89 -8.54
CA GLY A 5 0.67 -9.00 -8.56
C GLY A 5 0.01 -8.55 -7.26
N PHE A 6 0.61 -8.87 -6.12
CA PHE A 6 0.15 -8.38 -4.82
C PHE A 6 0.22 -6.84 -4.76
N GLY A 7 1.34 -6.24 -5.13
CA GLY A 7 1.49 -4.79 -5.14
C GLY A 7 0.54 -4.10 -6.15
N ALA A 8 0.57 -4.54 -7.41
CA ALA A 8 -0.11 -3.90 -8.53
C ALA A 8 -1.63 -4.07 -8.52
N PHE A 9 -2.17 -5.17 -7.96
CA PHE A 9 -3.60 -5.47 -8.00
C PHE A 9 -4.27 -5.54 -6.63
N HIS A 10 -3.65 -6.23 -5.67
CA HIS A 10 -4.23 -6.40 -4.34
C HIS A 10 -4.15 -5.12 -3.51
N VAL A 11 -2.94 -4.57 -3.32
CA VAL A 11 -2.70 -3.39 -2.45
C VAL A 11 -3.28 -2.10 -3.03
N THR A 12 -3.05 -1.85 -4.33
CA THR A 12 -3.62 -0.69 -5.03
C THR A 12 -5.14 -0.75 -5.11
N GLY A 13 -5.74 -1.94 -4.98
CA GLY A 13 -7.16 -2.15 -5.17
C GLY A 13 -7.62 -2.07 -6.62
N LEU A 14 -6.71 -2.13 -7.59
CA LEU A 14 -7.07 -2.12 -9.01
C LEU A 14 -7.93 -3.33 -9.38
N TYR A 15 -7.61 -4.50 -8.83
CA TYR A 15 -8.38 -5.75 -9.00
C TYR A 15 -8.40 -6.60 -7.72
N GLY A 16 -8.26 -5.98 -6.56
CA GLY A 16 -8.18 -6.69 -5.29
C GLY A 16 -8.79 -5.94 -4.11
N PRO A 17 -8.81 -6.57 -2.93
CA PRO A 17 -9.57 -6.11 -1.78
C PRO A 17 -8.95 -4.91 -1.06
N ARG A 18 -7.75 -4.46 -1.47
CA ARG A 18 -6.98 -3.39 -0.82
C ARG A 18 -6.42 -3.83 0.52
N ILE A 19 -5.89 -2.91 1.32
CA ILE A 19 -5.31 -3.20 2.64
C ILE A 19 -5.97 -2.37 3.74
N TYR A 20 -5.81 -2.81 4.98
CA TYR A 20 -6.26 -2.08 6.16
C TYR A 20 -5.27 -0.96 6.50
N VAL A 21 -5.79 0.24 6.80
CA VAL A 21 -4.99 1.41 7.17
C VAL A 21 -5.70 2.14 8.31
N PHE A 22 -4.91 2.73 9.21
CA PHE A 22 -5.39 3.58 10.31
C PHE A 22 -5.00 5.04 10.08
N ASP A 23 -5.76 5.97 10.67
CA ASP A 23 -5.28 7.34 10.86
C ASP A 23 -4.15 7.40 11.91
N PRO A 24 -3.38 8.51 11.99
CA PRO A 24 -2.24 8.62 12.90
C PRO A 24 -2.56 8.46 14.39
N TYR A 25 -3.83 8.62 14.78
CA TYR A 25 -4.28 8.45 16.16
C TYR A 25 -4.97 7.10 16.39
N GLU A 26 -4.98 6.22 15.39
CA GLU A 26 -5.57 4.87 15.42
C GLU A 26 -7.07 4.83 15.78
N LEU A 27 -7.77 5.94 15.58
CA LEU A 27 -9.19 6.08 15.95
C LEU A 27 -10.11 5.46 14.89
N THR A 28 -9.67 5.43 13.65
CA THR A 28 -10.44 5.05 12.46
C THR A 28 -9.61 4.14 11.57
N GLY A 29 -9.82 2.84 11.72
CA GLY A 29 -9.29 1.82 10.84
C GLY A 29 -10.28 1.49 9.72
N LYS A 30 -9.79 1.36 8.49
CA LYS A 30 -10.62 0.91 7.36
C LYS A 30 -9.81 0.21 6.29
N VAL A 31 -10.47 -0.64 5.52
CA VAL A 31 -9.91 -1.18 4.27
C VAL A 31 -9.97 -0.08 3.20
N GLN A 32 -8.82 0.31 2.65
CA GLN A 32 -8.75 1.32 1.60
C GLN A 32 -7.64 1.05 0.58
N ALA A 33 -7.89 1.50 -0.65
CA ALA A 33 -6.91 1.48 -1.74
C ALA A 33 -5.75 2.41 -1.42
N VAL A 34 -4.54 1.99 -1.77
CA VAL A 34 -3.32 2.76 -1.52
C VAL A 34 -2.56 2.95 -2.83
N ASN A 35 -2.41 4.20 -3.25
CA ASN A 35 -1.61 4.53 -4.42
C ASN A 35 -0.13 4.39 -4.10
N PRO A 36 0.69 3.81 -5.00
CA PRO A 36 2.12 3.68 -4.77
C PRO A 36 2.79 5.04 -4.65
N VAL A 37 3.94 5.05 -4.01
CA VAL A 37 4.79 6.22 -3.88
C VAL A 37 6.23 5.85 -4.22
N TRP A 38 6.87 6.68 -5.03
CA TRP A 38 8.18 6.37 -5.61
C TRP A 38 9.31 7.27 -5.10
N GLY A 39 8.97 8.32 -4.35
CA GLY A 39 9.93 9.16 -3.66
C GLY A 39 10.44 8.55 -2.36
N ALA A 40 11.31 9.28 -1.67
CA ALA A 40 11.93 8.84 -0.42
C ALA A 40 10.92 8.59 0.71
N GLU A 41 9.76 9.22 0.66
CA GLU A 41 8.65 8.99 1.59
C GLU A 41 8.13 7.55 1.57
N GLY A 42 8.41 6.76 0.51
CA GLY A 42 8.08 5.34 0.47
C GLY A 42 8.95 4.47 1.38
N LEU A 43 10.03 5.03 1.94
CA LEU A 43 10.89 4.37 2.93
C LEU A 43 10.47 4.68 4.37
N ASP A 44 9.54 5.61 4.57
CA ASP A 44 8.98 5.90 5.88
C ASP A 44 8.06 4.75 6.32
N PRO A 45 8.33 4.10 7.47
CA PRO A 45 7.53 2.96 7.94
C PRO A 45 6.06 3.31 8.25
N PHE A 46 5.73 4.60 8.41
CA PHE A 46 4.36 5.06 8.66
C PHE A 46 3.61 5.45 7.37
N VAL A 47 4.28 5.43 6.22
CA VAL A 47 3.66 5.69 4.91
C VAL A 47 3.31 4.36 4.26
N SER A 48 2.06 3.92 4.45
CA SER A 48 1.54 2.66 3.88
C SER A 48 1.65 2.57 2.35
N ARG A 49 1.78 3.70 1.65
CA ARG A 49 2.02 3.77 0.20
C ARG A 49 3.32 3.11 -0.25
N GLY A 50 4.32 3.07 0.63
CA GLY A 50 5.59 2.37 0.38
C GLY A 50 5.41 0.86 0.17
N ILE A 51 4.38 0.26 0.77
CA ILE A 51 4.08 -1.18 0.63
C ILE A 51 3.78 -1.52 -0.84
N ALA A 52 2.97 -0.69 -1.52
CA ALA A 52 2.61 -0.92 -2.92
C ALA A 52 3.83 -0.80 -3.84
N SER A 53 4.63 0.26 -3.69
CA SER A 53 5.82 0.46 -4.52
C SER A 53 6.90 -0.58 -4.28
N HIS A 54 7.13 -0.97 -3.02
CA HIS A 54 8.04 -2.06 -2.67
C HIS A 54 7.69 -3.36 -3.39
N HIS A 55 6.43 -3.78 -3.36
CA HIS A 55 6.01 -5.03 -3.99
C HIS A 55 5.99 -4.96 -5.53
N ILE A 56 5.76 -3.78 -6.11
CA ILE A 56 5.79 -3.59 -7.56
C ILE A 56 7.24 -3.60 -8.09
N ALA A 57 8.18 -3.06 -7.33
CA ALA A 57 9.58 -2.92 -7.76
C ALA A 57 10.42 -4.21 -7.64
N VAL A 58 9.91 -5.24 -6.95
CA VAL A 58 10.60 -6.51 -6.63
C VAL A 58 10.10 -7.69 -7.47
#